data_AF-A0A7C8EFR0-F1
#
_entry.id   AF-A0A7C8EFR0-F1
#
_cell.length_a   1.000
_cell.length_b   1.000
_cell.length_c   1.000
_cell.angle_alpha   90.00
_cell.angle_beta   90.00
_cell.angle_gamma   90.00
#
_symmetry.space_group_name_H-M   'P 1'
#
loop_
_entity.id
_entity.type
_entity.pdbx_description
1 polymer ?
#
loop_
_entity_poly.entity_id
_entity_poly.type
_entity_poly.pdbx_seq_one_letter_code
_entity_poly.pdbx_strand_id
1 'polypeptide(L)' 'MSCKWYEICPLRRLERQGRISGRWAEEYCKSDDNWKNCRRYQLEEEGIYHPDNMLPNGEIIA' A
#
# COMPACT_ATOMS: atom_id res chain seq x y z
N MET A 1 13.33 4.28 6.80
CA MET A 1 13.38 3.02 6.02
C MET A 1 12.11 2.90 5.20
N SER A 2 12.18 2.41 3.96
CA SER A 2 10.99 2.18 3.12
C SER A 2 10.25 0.88 3.48
N CYS A 3 9.00 0.76 3.02
CA CYS A 3 8.19 -0.46 3.17
C CYS A 3 8.87 -1.66 2.49
N LYS A 4 9.07 -2.76 3.24
CA LYS A 4 9.72 -3.99 2.77
C LYS A 4 9.02 -4.67 1.58
N TRP A 5 7.73 -4.42 1.39
CA TRP A 5 6.93 -4.98 0.29
C TRP A 5 6.71 -4.03 -0.88
N TYR A 6 7.39 -2.88 -0.91
CA TYR A 6 7.15 -1.85 -1.92
C TYR A 6 7.16 -2.40 -3.36
N GLU A 7 8.20 -3.15 -3.73
CA GLU A 7 8.40 -3.64 -5.11
C GLU A 7 7.33 -4.63 -5.58
N ILE A 8 6.73 -5.40 -4.66
CA ILE A 8 5.73 -6.43 -4.97
C ILE A 8 4.29 -6.01 -4.66
N CYS A 9 4.10 -4.87 -4.00
CA CYS A 9 2.78 -4.42 -3.58
C CYS A 9 1.87 -4.14 -4.80
N PRO A 10 0.64 -4.68 -4.85
CA PRO A 10 -0.30 -4.46 -5.96
C PRO A 10 -0.59 -2.99 -6.27
N LEU A 11 -0.48 -2.11 -5.26
CA LEU A 11 -0.67 -0.67 -5.44
C LEU A 11 0.33 -0.05 -6.42
N ARG A 12 1.55 -0.59 -6.55
CA ARG A 12 2.53 -0.10 -7.55
C ARG A 12 2.02 -0.30 -8.97
N ARG A 13 1.32 -1.42 -9.22
CA ARG A 13 0.69 -1.69 -10.51
C ARG A 13 -0.46 -0.73 -10.77
N LEU A 14 -1.31 -0.48 -9.76
CA LEU A 14 -2.44 0.45 -9.88
C LEU A 14 -1.99 1.90 -10.12
N GLU A 15 -0.93 2.34 -9.46
CA GLU A 15 -0.32 3.66 -9.70
C GLU A 15 0.24 3.78 -11.11
N ARG A 16 1.00 2.79 -11.59
CA ARG A 16 1.53 2.78 -12.96
C ARG A 16 0.43 2.80 -14.02
N GLN A 17 -0.74 2.25 -13.70
CA GLN A 17 -1.93 2.27 -14.55
C GLN A 17 -2.71 3.60 -14.44
N GLY A 18 -2.32 4.53 -13.57
CA GLY A 18 -3.03 5.78 -13.32
C GLY A 18 -4.35 5.62 -12.57
N ARG A 19 -4.62 4.44 -12.00
CA ARG A 19 -5.87 4.15 -11.26
C ARG A 19 -5.89 4.79 -9.88
N ILE A 20 -4.72 5.03 -9.28
CA ILE A 20 -4.59 5.72 -7.99
C ILE A 20 -3.47 6.73 -8.06
N SER A 21 -3.54 7.75 -7.21
CA SER A 21 -2.51 8.77 -7.09
C SER A 21 -1.19 8.18 -6.59
N GLY A 22 -0.07 8.61 -7.16
CA GLY A 22 1.28 8.28 -6.67
C GLY A 22 1.58 8.78 -5.26
N ARG A 23 0.72 9.65 -4.70
CA ARG A 23 0.80 10.12 -3.31
C ARG A 23 0.87 8.98 -2.30
N TRP A 24 0.18 7.87 -2.56
CA TRP A 24 0.21 6.70 -1.68
C TRP A 24 1.61 6.10 -1.54
N ALA A 25 2.39 6.06 -2.62
CA ALA A 25 3.80 5.69 -2.61
C ALA A 25 4.62 6.58 -1.69
N GLU A 26 4.50 7.89 -1.88
CA GLU A 26 5.35 8.89 -1.26
C GLU A 26 5.04 9.01 0.24
N GLU A 27 3.76 9.10 0.60
CA GLU A 27 3.35 9.35 1.98
C GLU A 27 3.43 8.10 2.86
N TYR A 28 3.16 6.92 2.31
CA TYR A 28 3.22 5.68 3.07
C TYR A 28 4.48 4.90 2.76
N CYS A 29 4.64 4.43 1.52
CA CYS A 29 5.62 3.39 1.26
C CYS A 29 7.08 3.84 1.29
N LYS A 30 7.38 5.07 0.85
CA LYS A 30 8.72 5.65 0.84
C LYS A 30 9.03 6.48 2.09
N SER A 31 8.06 6.61 3.00
CA SER A 31 8.27 7.26 4.29
C SER A 31 9.17 6.44 5.20
N ASP A 32 9.73 7.06 6.23
CA ASP A 32 10.57 6.33 7.19
C ASP A 32 9.79 5.38 8.11
N ASP A 33 8.56 5.74 8.49
CA ASP A 33 7.75 5.00 9.46
C ASP A 33 6.26 4.91 9.11
N ASN A 34 5.73 5.78 8.25
CA ASN A 34 4.30 5.83 7.96
C ASN A 34 3.79 4.60 7.17
N TRP A 35 4.69 3.81 6.57
CA TRP A 35 4.35 2.51 6.00
C TRP A 35 3.78 1.53 7.04
N LYS A 36 4.12 1.68 8.33
CA LYS A 36 3.53 0.88 9.43
C LYS A 36 2.07 1.22 9.70
N ASN A 37 1.64 2.42 9.29
CA ASN A 37 0.24 2.87 9.37
C ASN A 37 -0.59 2.45 8.13
N CYS A 38 0.03 1.79 7.15
CA CYS A 38 -0.68 1.25 5.99
C CYS A 38 -1.52 0.04 6.43
N ARG A 39 -2.83 0.08 6.22
CA ARG A 39 -3.73 -1.00 6.61
C ARG A 39 -3.40 -2.33 5.93
N ARG A 40 -3.02 -2.30 4.64
CA ARG A 40 -2.53 -3.48 3.93
C ARG A 40 -1.32 -4.11 4.62
N TYR A 41 -0.37 -3.28 5.06
CA TYR A 41 0.84 -3.75 5.72
C TYR A 41 0.50 -4.51 7.01
N GLN A 42 -0.38 -3.93 7.82
CA GLN A 42 -0.83 -4.53 9.07
C GLN A 42 -1.51 -5.89 8.82
N LEU A 43 -2.39 -5.96 7.83
CA LEU A 43 -3.09 -7.20 7.49
C LEU A 43 -2.15 -8.30 6.98
N GLU A 44 -1.11 -7.98 6.18
CA GLU A 44 -0.12 -8.99 5.80
C GLU A 44 0.73 -9.48 6.96
N GLU A 45 1.14 -8.62 7.89
CA GLU A 45 1.86 -9.08 9.09
C GLU A 45 0.99 -9.99 9.97
N GLU A 46 -0.33 -9.75 9.98
CA GLU A 46 -1.31 -10.56 10.71
C GLU A 46 -1.73 -11.82 9.94
N GLY A 47 -1.31 -11.99 8.68
CA GLY A 47 -1.71 -13.10 7.81
C GLY A 47 -3.19 -13.07 7.42
N ILE A 48 -3.81 -11.89 7.42
CA ILE A 48 -5.23 -11.68 7.10
C ILE A 48 -5.39 -11.30 5.64
N TYR A 49 -6.21 -12.07 4.93
CA TYR A 49 -6.56 -11.79 3.55
C TYR A 49 -7.11 -10.37 3.36
N HIS A 50 -6.64 -9.70 2.30
CA HIS A 50 -7.20 -8.46 1.80
C HIS A 50 -7.01 -8.34 0.30
N PRO A 51 -7.88 -7.63 -0.41
CA PRO A 51 -7.83 -7.57 -1.87
C PRO A 51 -6.73 -6.61 -2.38
N ASP A 52 -6.26 -6.85 -3.61
CA ASP A 52 -5.21 -6.06 -4.28
C ASP A 52 -5.51 -4.56 -4.41
N ASN A 53 -6.80 -4.20 -4.45
CA ASN A 53 -7.30 -2.83 -4.62
C ASN A 53 -7.61 -2.11 -3.30
N MET A 54 -7.24 -2.68 -2.15
CA MET A 54 -7.30 -1.97 -0.87
C MET A 54 -6.17 -0.94 -0.79
N LEU A 55 -6.47 0.32 -0.50
CA LEU A 55 -5.53 1.42 -0.32
C LEU A 55 -4.86 1.41 1.07
N PRO A 56 -3.82 2.22 1.31
CA PRO A 56 -3.14 2.29 2.61
C PRO A 56 -4.05 2.74 3.76
N ASN A 57 -5.09 3.52 3.51
CA ASN A 57 -6.08 3.91 4.51
C ASN A 57 -7.17 2.83 4.77
N GLY A 58 -7.15 1.72 4.02
CA GLY A 58 -8.13 0.64 4.14
C GLY A 58 -9.33 0.73 3.20
N GLU A 59 -9.48 1.80 2.41
CA GLU A 59 -10.55 1.91 1.40
C GLU A 59 -10.31 0.92 0.25
N ILE A 60 -11.39 0.33 -0.26
CA ILE A 60 -11.35 -0.57 -1.42
C ILE A 60 -11.93 0.18 -2.62
N ILE A 61 -11.15 0.28 -3.69
CA ILE A 61 -11.55 1.01 -4.90
C ILE A 61 -11.95 0.07 -6.04
N ALA A 62 -12.98 0.44 -6.79
CA ALA A 62 -13.46 -0.34 -7.95
C ALA A 62 -12.48 -0.30 -9.14
#